data_AF-A0AAV7CUK8-F1
#
_entry.id   AF-A0AAV7CUK8-F1
#
_cell.length_a   1.000
_cell.length_b   1.000
_cell.length_c   1.000
_cell.angle_alpha   90.00
_cell.angle_beta   90.00
_cell.angle_gamma   90.00
#
_symmetry.space_group_name_H-M   'P 1'
#
loop_
_entity.id
_entity.type
_entity.pdbx_description
1 polymer ?
#
loop_
_entity_poly.entity_id
_entity_poly.type
_entity_poly.pdbx_seq_one_letter_code
_entity_poly.pdbx_strand_id
1 'polypeptide(L)'
;MFFMVDPRRIQIYTLLITMVYLTFFHVRRYANPFVDELDFTVALMTLTQKMSRFAFEYHDGTVRSYQSLTPTQKSLAIKSLPGILPYLSYNVGFLGLLAGPLCSFNDYQVFIHGEEKKRNPNVVVFKKLWLCCFLLAAHIILSDQFSVSNDPNNSVMYIFLELYLTAASRRPKYYFAWTLADVINNAAGFGYNGVLDYGEERWDLLSNLNILRIEVSVP
;
A
#
# COMPACT_ATOMS: atom_id res chain seq x y z
N MET A 1 -3.74 23.05 -3.93
CA MET A 1 -2.34 23.12 -3.46
C MET A 1 -1.35 22.91 -4.60
N PHE A 2 -1.40 21.80 -5.33
CA PHE A 2 -0.41 21.50 -6.39
C PHE A 2 -0.26 22.55 -7.49
N PHE A 3 -1.35 23.22 -7.89
CA PHE A 3 -1.35 24.18 -9.00
C PHE A 3 -0.75 25.56 -8.68
N MET A 4 -0.31 25.81 -7.43
CA MET A 4 0.11 27.14 -6.98
C MET A 4 1.48 27.16 -6.28
N VAL A 5 2.16 26.01 -6.18
CA VAL A 5 3.39 25.84 -5.39
C VAL A 5 4.56 25.53 -6.31
N ASP A 6 5.73 26.13 -6.01
CA ASP A 6 6.99 25.87 -6.73
C ASP A 6 7.28 24.35 -6.76
N PRO A 7 7.47 23.76 -7.96
CA PRO A 7 7.80 22.35 -8.10
C PRO A 7 8.99 21.88 -7.25
N ARG A 8 9.94 22.76 -6.91
CA ARG A 8 11.13 22.42 -6.09
C ARG A 8 10.82 21.96 -4.66
N ARG A 9 9.69 22.39 -4.11
CA ARG A 9 9.33 22.12 -2.70
C ARG A 9 7.98 21.43 -2.53
N ILE A 10 7.29 21.14 -3.63
CA ILE A 10 5.93 20.62 -3.64
C ILE A 10 5.79 19.29 -2.90
N GLN A 11 6.77 18.40 -3.03
CA GLN A 11 6.86 17.10 -2.37
C GLN A 11 6.98 17.23 -0.86
N ILE A 12 7.77 18.20 -0.38
CA ILE A 12 7.96 18.45 1.05
C ILE A 12 6.68 19.02 1.65
N TYR A 13 6.12 20.05 1.04
CA TYR A 13 4.91 20.68 1.55
C TYR A 13 3.72 19.71 1.53
N THR A 14 3.56 18.93 0.45
CA THR A 14 2.48 17.93 0.36
C THR A 14 2.61 16.89 1.46
N LEU A 15 3.80 16.30 1.63
CA LEU A 15 4.04 15.28 2.65
C LEU A 15 3.76 15.84 4.05
N LEU A 16 4.30 17.02 4.38
CA LEU A 16 4.12 17.62 5.70
C LEU A 16 2.65 17.91 5.99
N ILE A 17 1.93 18.55 5.06
CA ILE A 17 0.52 18.91 5.28
C ILE A 17 -0.34 17.65 5.42
N THR A 18 -0.17 16.67 4.53
CA THR A 18 -0.95 15.43 4.57
C THR A 18 -0.64 14.60 5.83
N MET A 19 0.63 14.48 6.23
CA MET A 19 1.02 13.79 7.46
C MET A 19 0.54 14.48 8.73
N VAL A 20 0.62 15.81 8.81
CA VAL A 20 0.10 16.58 9.95
C VAL A 20 -1.41 16.39 10.07
N TYR A 21 -2.13 16.46 8.94
CA TYR A 21 -3.58 16.23 8.91
C TYR A 21 -3.94 14.81 9.35
N LEU A 22 -3.25 13.78 8.83
CA LEU A 22 -3.44 12.39 9.25
C LEU A 22 -3.16 12.19 10.74
N THR A 23 -2.07 12.78 11.25
CA THR A 23 -1.66 12.69 12.65
C THR A 23 -2.70 13.32 13.57
N PHE A 24 -3.25 14.48 13.20
CA PHE A 24 -4.32 15.12 13.96
C PHE A 24 -5.52 14.18 14.17
N PHE A 25 -5.97 13.47 13.13
CA PHE A 25 -7.09 12.54 13.26
C PHE A 25 -6.75 11.28 14.04
N HIS A 26 -5.54 10.75 13.92
CA HIS A 26 -5.09 9.64 14.76
C HIS A 26 -5.03 10.04 16.24
N VAL A 27 -4.49 11.22 16.56
CA VAL A 27 -4.45 11.75 17.93
C VAL A 27 -5.87 11.96 18.48
N ARG A 28 -6.77 12.53 17.67
CA ARG A 28 -8.18 12.73 18.05
C ARG A 28 -8.88 11.41 18.36
N ARG A 29 -8.65 10.37 17.54
CA ARG A 29 -9.20 9.02 17.74
C ARG A 29 -8.62 8.36 18.99
N TYR A 30 -7.32 8.49 19.22
CA TYR A 30 -6.66 8.00 20.43
C TYR A 30 -7.21 8.66 21.70
N ALA A 31 -7.46 9.98 21.66
CA ALA A 31 -8.02 10.72 22.78
C ALA A 31 -9.50 10.40 23.06
N ASN A 32 -10.23 9.85 22.09
CA ASN A 32 -11.67 9.57 22.20
C ASN A 32 -11.98 8.11 21.78
N PRO A 33 -11.49 7.09 22.51
CA PRO A 33 -11.55 5.69 22.09
C PRO A 33 -12.96 5.06 22.16
N PHE A 34 -13.89 5.67 22.89
CA PHE A 34 -15.25 5.15 23.11
C PHE A 34 -16.32 5.72 22.17
N VAL A 35 -15.90 6.56 21.22
CA VAL A 35 -16.81 7.08 20.20
C VAL A 35 -16.80 6.11 19.02
N ASP A 36 -17.91 5.39 18.82
CA ASP A 36 -18.14 4.51 17.67
C ASP A 36 -18.35 5.32 16.37
N GLU A 37 -17.32 6.08 15.99
CA GLU A 37 -17.22 6.74 14.69
C GLU A 37 -16.57 5.79 13.66
N LEU A 38 -17.15 5.74 12.47
CA LEU A 38 -16.57 5.07 11.30
C LEU A 38 -15.10 5.51 11.12
N ASP A 39 -14.19 4.55 11.06
CA ASP A 39 -12.76 4.83 10.96
C ASP A 39 -12.35 5.24 9.54
N PHE A 40 -12.48 6.53 9.22
CA PHE A 40 -12.02 7.08 7.96
C PHE A 40 -10.50 7.31 7.92
N THR A 41 -9.77 7.09 9.02
CA THR A 41 -8.32 7.31 9.05
C THR A 41 -7.57 6.36 8.13
N VAL A 42 -8.15 5.18 7.85
CA VAL A 42 -7.64 4.22 6.86
C VAL A 42 -7.65 4.84 5.45
N ALA A 43 -8.78 5.40 5.02
CA ALA A 43 -8.86 6.07 3.72
C ALA A 43 -7.92 7.29 3.67
N LEU A 44 -7.79 8.01 4.79
CA LEU A 44 -6.89 9.16 4.89
C LEU A 44 -5.41 8.76 4.78
N MET A 45 -5.03 7.60 5.33
CA MET A 45 -3.68 7.04 5.19
C MET A 45 -3.38 6.75 3.72
N THR A 46 -4.28 6.09 3.01
CA THR A 46 -4.10 5.79 1.58
C THR A 46 -4.04 7.06 0.73
N LEU A 47 -4.87 8.07 1.02
CA LEU A 47 -4.80 9.38 0.36
C LEU A 47 -3.47 10.08 0.64
N THR A 48 -2.99 10.05 1.89
CA THR A 48 -1.69 10.64 2.27
C THR A 48 -0.56 10.03 1.46
N GLN A 49 -0.54 8.70 1.32
CA GLN A 49 0.46 7.99 0.52
C GLN A 49 0.39 8.36 -0.96
N LYS A 50 -0.81 8.39 -1.55
CA LYS A 50 -1.02 8.70 -2.98
C LYS A 50 -0.67 10.15 -3.31
N MET A 51 -1.13 11.10 -2.50
CA MET A 51 -0.84 12.52 -2.69
C MET A 51 0.67 12.79 -2.53
N SER A 52 1.30 12.21 -1.51
CA SER A 52 2.74 12.37 -1.30
C SER A 52 3.53 11.76 -2.45
N ARG A 53 3.20 10.53 -2.86
CA ARG A 53 3.85 9.85 -3.98
C ARG A 53 3.74 10.65 -5.28
N PHE A 54 2.54 11.10 -5.62
CA PHE A 54 2.31 11.99 -6.76
C PHE A 54 3.22 13.22 -6.72
N ALA A 55 3.37 13.85 -5.54
CA ALA A 55 4.22 15.02 -5.38
C ALA A 55 5.70 14.73 -5.61
N PHE A 56 6.19 13.58 -5.12
CA PHE A 56 7.56 13.12 -5.37
C PHE A 56 7.79 12.79 -6.85
N GLU A 57 6.86 12.05 -7.47
CA GLU A 57 6.92 11.70 -8.89
C GLU A 57 6.90 12.95 -9.79
N TYR A 58 6.12 13.96 -9.43
CA TYR A 58 6.09 15.26 -10.12
C TYR A 58 7.36 16.09 -9.92
N HIS A 59 7.90 16.15 -8.70
CA HIS A 59 9.18 16.79 -8.44
C HIS A 59 10.30 16.13 -9.25
N ASP A 60 10.34 14.79 -9.27
CA ASP A 60 11.33 14.03 -10.03
C ASP A 60 11.24 14.30 -11.54
N GLY A 61 10.03 14.48 -12.09
CA GLY A 61 9.82 14.76 -13.51
C GLY A 61 10.03 16.20 -13.96
N THR A 62 10.06 17.17 -13.04
CA THR A 62 10.12 18.61 -13.38
C THR A 62 11.37 19.33 -12.89
N VAL A 63 11.96 18.88 -11.77
CA VAL A 63 13.07 19.59 -11.12
C VAL A 63 14.38 18.83 -11.26
N ARG A 64 14.35 17.50 -11.12
CA ARG A 64 15.56 16.69 -11.15
C ARG A 64 16.03 16.46 -12.57
N SER A 65 17.36 16.41 -12.75
CA SER A 65 17.94 16.01 -14.03
C SER A 65 17.64 14.54 -14.29
N TYR A 66 17.19 14.23 -15.51
CA TYR A 66 16.87 12.86 -15.94
C TYR A 66 18.03 11.89 -15.70
N GLN A 67 19.28 12.33 -15.88
CA GLN A 67 20.46 11.47 -15.67
C GLN A 67 20.63 11.05 -14.20
N SER A 68 20.18 11.88 -13.25
CA SER A 68 20.28 11.63 -11.81
C SER A 68 19.20 10.68 -11.27
N LEU A 69 18.20 10.35 -12.09
CA LEU A 69 17.07 9.51 -11.69
C LEU A 69 17.42 8.02 -11.86
N THR A 70 16.98 7.20 -10.91
CA THR A 70 17.03 5.73 -11.05
C THR A 70 16.10 5.28 -12.20
N PRO A 71 16.28 4.07 -12.76
CA PRO A 71 15.40 3.57 -13.82
C PRO A 71 13.92 3.61 -13.44
N THR A 72 13.58 3.26 -12.19
CA THR A 72 12.21 3.32 -11.67
C THR A 72 11.71 4.76 -11.52
N GLN A 73 12.54 5.68 -11.03
CA GLN A 73 12.15 7.10 -10.96
C GLN A 73 11.87 7.67 -12.35
N LYS A 74 12.67 7.29 -13.35
CA LYS A 74 12.46 7.72 -14.74
C LYS A 74 11.13 7.27 -15.32
N SER A 75 10.72 6.01 -15.05
CA SER A 75 9.46 5.47 -15.56
C SER A 75 8.24 6.10 -14.88
N LEU A 76 8.36 6.45 -13.60
CA LEU A 76 7.24 6.98 -12.80
C LEU A 76 7.18 8.51 -12.77
N ALA A 77 8.20 9.20 -13.26
CA ALA A 77 8.28 10.66 -13.26
C ALA A 77 7.09 11.30 -14.01
N ILE A 78 6.46 12.27 -13.36
CA ILE A 78 5.34 13.03 -13.92
C ILE A 78 5.90 14.35 -14.48
N LYS A 79 5.87 14.50 -15.80
CA LYS A 79 6.49 15.64 -16.50
C LYS A 79 5.64 16.90 -16.49
N SER A 80 4.33 16.77 -16.37
CA SER A 80 3.38 17.87 -16.37
C SER A 80 2.24 17.60 -15.39
N LEU A 81 1.69 18.68 -14.82
CA LEU A 81 0.54 18.58 -13.93
C LEU A 81 -0.68 18.10 -14.74
N PRO A 82 -1.38 17.04 -14.28
CA PRO A 82 -2.63 16.62 -14.89
C PRO A 82 -3.74 17.63 -14.57
N GLY A 83 -4.84 17.55 -15.31
CA GLY A 83 -6.07 18.25 -14.95
C GLY A 83 -6.63 17.77 -13.61
N ILE A 84 -7.61 18.51 -13.08
CA ILE A 84 -8.26 18.21 -11.80
C ILE A 84 -8.95 16.85 -11.82
N LEU A 85 -9.64 16.52 -12.93
CA LEU A 85 -10.43 15.28 -13.02
C LEU A 85 -9.54 14.02 -12.97
N PRO A 86 -8.48 13.87 -13.79
CA PRO A 86 -7.57 12.72 -13.67
C PRO A 86 -6.92 12.60 -12.28
N TYR A 87 -6.57 13.73 -11.66
CA TYR A 87 -6.00 13.75 -10.32
C TYR A 87 -7.00 13.28 -9.26
N LEU A 88 -8.25 13.76 -9.30
CA LEU A 88 -9.29 13.29 -8.40
C LEU A 88 -9.58 11.80 -8.62
N SER A 89 -9.72 11.37 -9.87
CA SER A 89 -9.93 9.97 -10.25
C SER A 89 -8.84 9.07 -9.65
N TYR A 90 -7.57 9.47 -9.76
CA TYR A 90 -6.46 8.76 -9.15
C TYR A 90 -6.65 8.63 -7.64
N ASN A 91 -6.96 9.72 -6.93
CA ASN A 91 -7.09 9.71 -5.48
C ASN A 91 -8.31 8.89 -4.99
N VAL A 92 -9.47 9.06 -5.63
CA VAL A 92 -10.72 8.39 -5.21
C VAL A 92 -10.99 7.05 -5.91
N GLY A 93 -10.04 6.58 -6.73
CA GLY A 93 -10.16 5.32 -7.46
C GLY A 93 -10.44 4.13 -6.53
N PHE A 94 -11.55 3.43 -6.79
CA PHE A 94 -12.11 2.39 -5.93
C PHE A 94 -11.12 1.28 -5.54
N LEU A 95 -10.32 0.80 -6.49
CA LEU A 95 -9.38 -0.33 -6.30
C LEU A 95 -8.24 -0.07 -5.29
N GLY A 96 -8.06 1.18 -4.88
CA GLY A 96 -7.02 1.59 -3.93
C GLY A 96 -7.46 2.80 -3.12
N LEU A 97 -8.74 2.86 -2.73
CA LEU A 97 -9.27 3.92 -1.86
C LEU A 97 -9.19 3.53 -0.37
N LEU A 98 -9.61 2.31 -0.04
CA LEU A 98 -9.69 1.83 1.35
C LEU A 98 -8.56 0.89 1.73
N ALA A 99 -8.22 -0.02 0.82
CA ALA A 99 -7.13 -0.94 0.97
C ALA A 99 -6.61 -1.23 -0.43
N GLY A 100 -5.29 -1.28 -0.57
CA GLY A 100 -4.68 -1.45 -1.87
C GLY A 100 -3.19 -1.21 -1.81
N PRO A 101 -2.41 -1.90 -2.64
CA PRO A 101 -1.06 -1.46 -2.88
C PRO A 101 -1.02 -0.04 -3.43
N LEU A 102 0.04 0.68 -3.07
CA LEU A 102 0.26 2.05 -3.53
C LEU A 102 0.68 2.06 -5.02
N CYS A 103 -0.21 2.54 -5.89
CA CYS A 103 0.06 2.71 -7.31
C CYS A 103 0.61 4.10 -7.64
N SER A 104 1.45 4.18 -8.67
CA SER A 104 1.95 5.43 -9.25
C SER A 104 0.88 6.10 -10.11
N PHE A 105 0.97 7.41 -10.31
CA PHE A 105 -0.04 8.12 -11.11
C PHE A 105 -0.05 7.68 -12.58
N ASN A 106 1.13 7.56 -13.20
CA ASN A 106 1.25 7.16 -14.60
C ASN A 106 0.68 5.76 -14.83
N ASP A 107 0.96 4.80 -13.94
CA ASP A 107 0.41 3.44 -14.02
C ASP A 107 -1.12 3.46 -13.95
N TYR A 108 -1.69 4.28 -13.05
CA TYR A 108 -3.13 4.46 -12.95
C TYR A 108 -3.74 5.10 -14.21
N GLN A 109 -3.06 6.05 -14.85
CA GLN A 109 -3.54 6.65 -16.10
C GLN A 109 -3.60 5.62 -17.23
N VAL A 110 -2.57 4.78 -17.37
CA VAL A 110 -2.58 3.69 -18.38
C VAL A 110 -3.77 2.77 -18.16
N PHE A 111 -4.02 2.37 -16.90
CA PHE A 111 -5.13 1.50 -16.53
C PHE A 111 -6.51 2.11 -16.79
N ILE A 112 -6.75 3.36 -16.36
CA ILE A 112 -8.09 3.95 -16.48
C ILE A 112 -8.48 4.27 -17.93
N HIS A 113 -7.49 4.42 -18.82
CA HIS A 113 -7.71 4.60 -20.26
C HIS A 113 -7.78 3.28 -21.03
N GLY A 114 -7.55 2.14 -20.38
CA GLY A 114 -7.59 0.82 -21.03
C GLY A 114 -6.40 0.54 -21.95
N GLU A 115 -5.27 1.23 -21.72
CA GLU A 115 -4.04 1.14 -22.53
C GLU A 115 -3.09 0.04 -22.02
N GLU A 116 -3.49 -0.68 -20.96
CA GLU A 116 -2.73 -1.81 -20.44
C GLU A 116 -2.68 -3.00 -21.40
N LYS A 117 -1.59 -3.76 -21.32
CA LYS A 117 -1.47 -5.01 -22.07
C LYS A 117 -2.46 -6.04 -21.52
N LYS A 118 -3.45 -6.41 -22.34
CA LYS A 118 -4.47 -7.40 -21.97
C LYS A 118 -3.90 -8.81 -21.93
N ARG A 119 -3.98 -9.45 -20.77
CA ARG A 119 -3.61 -10.84 -20.56
C ARG A 119 -4.58 -11.51 -19.60
N ASN A 120 -4.65 -12.83 -19.61
CA ASN A 120 -5.60 -13.57 -18.78
C ASN A 120 -5.10 -13.63 -17.32
N PRO A 121 -5.75 -12.95 -16.36
CA PRO A 121 -5.30 -12.92 -14.97
C PRO A 121 -5.69 -14.19 -14.19
N ASN A 122 -6.52 -15.08 -14.74
CA ASN A 122 -7.18 -16.13 -13.95
C ASN A 122 -6.19 -17.01 -13.20
N VAL A 123 -5.09 -17.43 -13.84
CA VAL A 123 -4.09 -18.30 -13.21
C VAL A 123 -3.46 -17.63 -11.98
N VAL A 124 -3.06 -16.35 -12.09
CA VAL A 124 -2.46 -15.64 -10.96
C VAL A 124 -3.49 -15.32 -9.89
N VAL A 125 -4.72 -14.97 -10.29
CA VAL A 125 -5.83 -14.67 -9.39
C VAL A 125 -6.17 -15.89 -8.56
N PHE A 126 -6.31 -17.08 -9.18
CA PHE A 126 -6.58 -18.32 -8.45
C PHE A 126 -5.43 -18.69 -7.50
N LYS A 127 -4.17 -18.54 -7.93
CA LYS A 127 -3.00 -18.80 -7.07
C LYS A 127 -2.98 -17.89 -5.84
N LYS A 128 -3.22 -16.59 -6.01
CA LYS A 128 -3.23 -15.60 -4.92
C LYS A 128 -4.50 -15.74 -4.05
N LEU A 129 -5.65 -16.12 -4.62
CA LEU A 129 -6.87 -16.45 -3.85
C LEU A 129 -6.65 -17.65 -2.93
N TRP A 130 -5.98 -18.69 -3.42
CA TRP A 130 -5.63 -19.84 -2.57
C TRP A 130 -4.74 -19.42 -1.39
N LEU A 131 -3.76 -18.56 -1.64
CA LEU A 131 -2.94 -17.95 -0.58
C LEU A 131 -3.79 -17.13 0.40
N CYS A 132 -4.77 -16.35 -0.07
CA CYS A 132 -5.71 -15.65 0.80
C CYS A 132 -6.48 -16.61 1.70
N CYS A 133 -7.03 -17.70 1.16
CA CYS A 133 -7.73 -18.71 1.96
C CYS A 133 -6.82 -19.31 3.03
N PHE A 134 -5.58 -19.65 2.66
CA PHE A 134 -4.58 -20.15 3.61
C PHE A 134 -4.26 -19.14 4.72
N LEU A 135 -4.02 -17.88 4.38
CA LEU A 135 -3.72 -16.81 5.36
C LEU A 135 -4.91 -16.51 6.28
N LEU A 136 -6.13 -16.56 5.75
CA LEU A 136 -7.35 -16.39 6.53
C LEU A 136 -7.54 -17.56 7.51
N ALA A 137 -7.35 -18.81 7.05
CA ALA A 137 -7.41 -19.97 7.92
C ALA A 137 -6.33 -19.90 9.02
N ALA A 138 -5.09 -19.53 8.66
CA ALA A 138 -4.02 -19.31 9.61
C ALA A 138 -4.37 -18.22 10.63
N HIS A 139 -4.97 -17.10 10.19
CA HIS A 139 -5.44 -16.05 11.10
C HIS A 139 -6.47 -16.59 12.10
N ILE A 140 -7.51 -17.26 11.62
CA ILE A 140 -8.59 -17.79 12.47
C ILE A 140 -8.01 -18.77 13.50
N ILE A 141 -7.16 -19.71 13.06
CA ILE A 141 -6.57 -20.74 13.93
C ILE A 141 -5.61 -20.12 14.96
N LEU A 142 -4.74 -19.19 14.54
CA LEU A 142 -3.68 -18.65 15.41
C LEU A 142 -4.16 -17.51 16.31
N SER A 143 -5.22 -16.80 15.94
CA SER A 143 -5.64 -15.57 16.64
C SER A 143 -6.05 -15.80 18.09
N ASP A 144 -6.66 -16.94 18.39
CA ASP A 144 -7.15 -17.28 19.73
C ASP A 144 -6.18 -18.15 20.55
N GLN A 145 -5.07 -18.62 19.95
CA GLN A 145 -4.14 -19.54 20.61
C GLN A 145 -3.11 -18.81 21.50
N PHE A 146 -2.87 -17.53 21.22
CA PHE A 146 -1.85 -16.75 21.91
C PHE A 146 -2.50 -15.53 22.57
N SER A 147 -2.66 -15.59 23.88
CA SER A 147 -3.07 -14.46 24.73
C SER A 147 -1.91 -14.08 25.64
N VAL A 148 -1.78 -12.80 26.00
CA VAL A 148 -0.73 -12.33 26.90
C VAL A 148 -1.18 -12.59 28.33
N SER A 149 -0.39 -13.35 29.07
CA SER A 149 -0.59 -13.60 30.49
C SER A 149 -0.32 -12.33 31.30
N ASN A 150 -1.17 -12.08 32.29
CA ASN A 150 -1.09 -10.91 33.15
C ASN A 150 -0.39 -11.23 34.50
N ASP A 151 0.36 -12.33 34.58
CA ASP A 151 1.02 -12.73 35.83
C ASP A 151 2.25 -11.85 36.09
N PRO A 152 2.25 -11.05 37.18
CA PRO A 152 3.37 -10.17 37.51
C PRO A 152 4.66 -10.93 37.92
N ASN A 153 4.58 -12.24 38.18
CA ASN A 153 5.75 -13.05 38.54
C ASN A 153 6.54 -13.59 37.33
N ASN A 154 6.03 -13.38 36.12
CA ASN A 154 6.70 -13.86 34.92
C ASN A 154 8.04 -13.15 34.69
N SER A 155 9.05 -13.93 34.28
CA SER A 155 10.34 -13.36 33.89
C SER A 155 10.17 -12.41 32.70
N VAL A 156 10.99 -11.36 32.65
CA VAL A 156 10.98 -10.38 31.54
C VAL A 156 11.17 -11.08 30.18
N MET A 157 12.01 -12.11 30.11
CA MET A 157 12.23 -12.89 28.90
C MET A 157 10.98 -13.66 28.46
N TYR A 158 10.23 -14.21 29.42
CA TYR A 158 8.97 -14.89 29.14
C TYR A 158 7.92 -13.93 28.60
N ILE A 159 7.76 -12.76 29.22
CA ILE A 159 6.84 -11.70 28.74
C ILE A 159 7.23 -11.26 27.32
N PHE A 160 8.52 -11.08 27.06
CA PHE A 160 9.00 -10.72 25.73
C PHE A 160 8.67 -11.79 24.67
N LEU A 161 8.92 -13.07 25.00
CA LEU A 161 8.59 -14.20 24.11
C LEU A 161 7.08 -14.27 23.85
N GLU A 162 6.27 -14.11 24.88
CA GLU A 162 4.81 -14.12 24.78
C GLU A 162 4.30 -12.97 23.91
N LEU A 163 4.80 -11.75 24.10
CA LEU A 163 4.50 -10.60 23.24
C LEU A 163 4.91 -10.85 21.79
N TYR A 164 6.08 -11.45 21.57
CA TYR A 164 6.56 -11.78 20.23
C TYR A 164 5.65 -12.79 19.52
N LEU A 165 5.33 -13.90 20.19
CA LEU A 165 4.42 -14.93 19.65
C LEU A 165 3.02 -14.37 19.38
N THR A 166 2.53 -13.55 20.29
CA THR A 166 1.21 -12.91 20.23
C THR A 166 1.14 -11.79 19.19
N ALA A 167 2.26 -11.14 18.86
CA ALA A 167 2.36 -10.23 17.73
C ALA A 167 2.44 -11.00 16.41
N ALA A 168 3.24 -12.08 16.36
CA ALA A 168 3.41 -12.93 15.19
C ALA A 168 2.08 -13.61 14.79
N SER A 169 1.31 -14.12 15.74
CA SER A 169 0.00 -14.76 15.51
C SER A 169 -1.04 -13.81 14.90
N ARG A 170 -0.86 -12.49 15.10
CA ARG A 170 -1.75 -11.46 14.54
C ARG A 170 -1.31 -10.92 13.19
N ARG A 171 -0.11 -11.27 12.69
CA ARG A 171 0.36 -10.84 11.36
C ARG A 171 -0.46 -11.38 10.18
N PRO A 172 -0.92 -12.66 10.17
CA PRO A 172 -1.63 -13.25 9.03
C PRO A 172 -2.83 -12.44 8.54
N LYS A 173 -3.58 -11.76 9.43
CA LYS A 173 -4.72 -10.92 9.03
C LYS A 173 -4.32 -9.75 8.11
N TYR A 174 -3.13 -9.18 8.32
CA TYR A 174 -2.62 -8.08 7.49
C TYR A 174 -2.13 -8.62 6.14
N TYR A 175 -1.43 -9.76 6.15
CA TYR A 175 -1.03 -10.43 4.90
C TYR A 175 -2.23 -10.84 4.07
N PHE A 176 -3.29 -11.35 4.71
CA PHE A 176 -4.56 -11.64 4.05
C PHE A 176 -5.14 -10.39 3.39
N ALA A 177 -5.31 -9.29 4.14
CA ALA A 177 -5.91 -8.06 3.62
C ALA A 177 -5.11 -7.48 2.44
N TRP A 178 -3.78 -7.43 2.54
CA TRP A 178 -2.92 -6.91 1.46
C TRP A 178 -2.88 -7.84 0.25
N THR A 179 -2.83 -9.17 0.46
CA THR A 179 -2.88 -10.14 -0.64
C THR A 179 -4.23 -10.09 -1.35
N LEU A 180 -5.33 -9.95 -0.61
CA LEU A 180 -6.67 -9.82 -1.18
C LEU A 180 -6.80 -8.55 -2.00
N ALA A 181 -6.25 -7.43 -1.53
CA ALA A 181 -6.25 -6.19 -2.29
C ALA A 181 -5.45 -6.34 -3.61
N ASP A 182 -4.30 -7.02 -3.58
CA ASP A 182 -3.53 -7.37 -4.76
C ASP A 182 -4.31 -8.29 -5.71
N VAL A 183 -5.00 -9.32 -5.19
CA VAL A 183 -5.89 -10.19 -5.98
C VAL A 183 -6.95 -9.38 -6.73
N ILE A 184 -7.63 -8.46 -6.05
CA ILE A 184 -8.70 -7.63 -6.64
C ILE A 184 -8.12 -6.75 -7.77
N ASN A 185 -6.96 -6.14 -7.54
CA ASN A 185 -6.28 -5.33 -8.57
C ASN A 185 -5.87 -6.17 -9.79
N ASN A 186 -5.36 -7.39 -9.58
CA ASN A 186 -5.03 -8.31 -10.69
C ASN A 186 -6.27 -8.79 -11.44
N ALA A 187 -7.36 -9.10 -10.73
CA ALA A 187 -8.63 -9.51 -11.32
C ALA A 187 -9.24 -8.38 -12.19
N ALA A 188 -9.03 -7.13 -11.79
CA ALA A 188 -9.39 -5.96 -12.59
C ALA A 188 -8.45 -5.70 -13.79
N GLY A 189 -7.33 -6.41 -13.90
CA GLY A 189 -6.33 -6.23 -14.95
C GLY A 189 -5.23 -5.20 -14.64
N PHE A 190 -5.24 -4.57 -13.46
CA PHE A 190 -4.32 -3.48 -13.10
C PHE A 190 -2.94 -3.95 -12.62
N GLY A 191 -2.71 -5.25 -12.42
CA GLY A 191 -1.45 -5.75 -11.83
C GLY A 191 -0.39 -6.25 -12.80
N TYR A 192 -0.61 -6.20 -14.11
CA TYR A 192 0.28 -6.79 -15.12
C TYR A 192 1.54 -5.96 -15.37
N ASN A 193 2.72 -6.60 -15.35
CA ASN A 193 4.05 -5.96 -15.46
C ASN A 193 4.92 -6.59 -16.57
N GLY A 194 4.28 -7.00 -17.67
CA GLY A 194 4.97 -7.57 -18.83
C GLY A 194 5.39 -9.03 -18.65
N VAL A 195 6.41 -9.43 -19.42
CA VAL A 195 6.92 -10.81 -19.50
C VAL A 195 8.43 -10.79 -19.26
N LEU A 196 8.95 -11.77 -18.52
CA LEU A 196 10.38 -12.00 -18.32
C LEU A 196 11.03 -12.65 -19.55
N ASP A 197 12.36 -12.67 -19.57
CA ASP A 197 13.16 -13.23 -20.68
C ASP A 197 12.84 -14.71 -20.99
N TYR A 198 12.29 -15.45 -20.02
CA TYR A 198 11.89 -16.86 -20.16
C TYR A 198 10.42 -17.07 -20.55
N GLY A 199 9.68 -16.01 -20.86
CA GLY A 199 8.27 -16.10 -21.25
C GLY A 199 7.28 -16.13 -20.09
N GLU A 200 7.75 -16.02 -18.83
CA GLU A 200 6.88 -15.95 -17.66
C GLU A 200 6.23 -14.57 -17.51
N GLU A 201 4.91 -14.55 -17.36
CA GLU A 201 4.12 -13.34 -17.15
C GLU A 201 4.26 -12.81 -15.72
N ARG A 202 4.55 -11.52 -15.59
CA ARG A 202 4.64 -10.86 -14.29
C ARG A 202 3.35 -10.13 -13.95
N TRP A 203 2.88 -10.38 -12.73
CA TRP A 203 1.68 -9.80 -12.13
C TRP A 203 2.01 -9.17 -10.79
N ASP A 204 3.07 -8.35 -10.81
CA ASP A 204 3.68 -7.71 -9.66
C ASP A 204 3.76 -6.18 -9.79
N LEU A 205 3.08 -5.57 -10.77
CA LEU A 205 3.14 -4.12 -11.02
C LEU A 205 2.82 -3.32 -9.75
N LEU A 206 1.80 -3.78 -9.02
CA LEU A 206 1.35 -3.19 -7.78
C LEU A 206 1.73 -4.04 -6.57
N SER A 207 2.36 -5.21 -6.73
CA SER A 207 2.60 -6.09 -5.58
C SER A 207 3.64 -5.47 -4.63
N ASN A 208 3.20 -5.11 -3.43
CA ASN A 208 4.03 -4.52 -2.39
C ASN A 208 4.33 -5.49 -1.23
N LEU A 209 3.77 -6.70 -1.27
CA LEU A 209 3.90 -7.69 -0.20
C LEU A 209 4.72 -8.90 -0.66
N ASN A 210 5.83 -9.16 0.02
CA ASN A 210 6.53 -10.44 -0.06
C ASN A 210 6.63 -11.03 1.35
N ILE A 211 5.72 -11.96 1.66
CA ILE A 211 5.56 -12.54 2.99
C ILE A 211 6.84 -13.23 3.46
N LEU A 212 7.45 -14.06 2.61
CA LEU A 212 8.68 -14.77 2.93
C LEU A 212 9.82 -13.80 3.22
N ARG A 213 9.97 -12.77 2.38
CA ARG A 213 10.99 -11.75 2.61
C ARG A 213 10.75 -11.07 3.93
N ILE A 214 9.52 -10.68 4.27
CA ILE A 214 9.20 -10.00 5.54
C ILE A 214 9.53 -10.90 6.74
N GLU A 215 9.06 -12.15 6.73
CA GLU A 215 9.24 -13.07 7.86
C GLU A 215 10.72 -13.49 8.07
N VAL A 216 11.51 -13.56 6.99
CA VAL A 216 12.93 -13.97 7.04
C VAL A 216 13.88 -12.75 7.10
N SER A 217 13.39 -11.54 6.81
CA SER A 217 14.20 -10.29 6.86
C SER A 217 14.43 -9.74 8.27
N VAL A 218 14.03 -10.48 9.31
CA VAL A 218 14.48 -10.18 10.67
C VAL A 218 16.00 -10.44 10.71
N PRO A 219 16.82 -9.43 11.10
CA PRO A 219 18.28 -9.55 11.09
C PRO A 219 18.81 -10.62 12.05
#